data_AF-A0A7X3HMU0-F1
#
_entry.id   AF-A0A7X3HMU0-F1
#
_cell.length_a   1.000
_cell.length_b   1.000
_cell.length_c   1.000
_cell.angle_alpha   90.00
_cell.angle_beta   90.00
_cell.angle_gamma   90.00
#
_symmetry.space_group_name_H-M   'P 1'
#
loop_
_entity.id
_entity.type
_entity.pdbx_description
1 polymer ?
#
loop_
_entity_poly.entity_id
_entity_poly.type
_entity_poly.pdbx_seq_one_letter_code
_entity_poly.pdbx_strand_id
1 'polypeptide(L)'
;MPSLRRLSLIAAIPCFALAACAPDSVRNYEAHGLNKYLDKIQDVCANTRLGGQPMGEWLRSGSDDSDSNYVYWLDQTSRLYYNRISVPQYRDSIAATFGGNKENADALDCTVRNLPPDRPVNVPGGLI
;
A
#
# COMPACT_ATOMS: atom_id res chain seq x y z
N MET A 1 -12.88 -75.59 7.62
CA MET A 1 -11.91 -74.53 7.98
C MET A 1 -11.87 -73.48 6.86
N PRO A 2 -12.48 -72.30 7.04
CA PRO A 2 -12.12 -71.12 6.28
C PRO A 2 -11.33 -70.14 7.16
N SER A 3 -10.22 -69.68 6.59
CA SER A 3 -9.20 -68.79 7.16
C SER A 3 -9.75 -67.38 7.42
N LEU A 4 -9.47 -66.85 8.62
CA LEU A 4 -9.78 -65.50 9.06
C LEU A 4 -8.86 -64.50 8.33
N ARG A 5 -9.40 -63.77 7.35
CA ARG A 5 -8.72 -62.64 6.71
C ARG A 5 -8.56 -61.52 7.73
N ARG A 6 -7.31 -61.25 8.15
CA ARG A 6 -6.94 -60.10 8.97
C ARG A 6 -7.14 -58.82 8.14
N LEU A 7 -8.17 -58.04 8.47
CA LEU A 7 -8.37 -56.69 7.94
C LEU A 7 -7.48 -55.73 8.74
N SER A 8 -6.41 -55.25 8.13
CA SER A 8 -5.54 -54.21 8.70
C SER A 8 -6.28 -52.87 8.68
N LEU A 9 -6.65 -52.37 9.86
CA LEU A 9 -7.12 -51.01 10.08
C LEU A 9 -5.94 -50.04 9.98
N ILE A 10 -5.82 -49.34 8.85
CA ILE A 10 -4.90 -48.23 8.68
C ILE A 10 -5.50 -47.03 9.43
N ALA A 11 -4.88 -46.65 10.55
CA ALA A 11 -5.21 -45.46 11.31
C ALA A 11 -4.85 -44.21 10.49
N ALA A 12 -5.87 -43.48 10.03
CA ALA A 12 -5.68 -42.16 9.43
C ALA A 12 -5.37 -41.16 10.54
N ILE A 13 -4.13 -40.65 10.56
CA ILE A 13 -3.70 -39.54 11.41
C ILE A 13 -4.16 -38.25 10.70
N PRO A 14 -5.09 -37.45 11.27
CA PRO A 14 -5.34 -36.12 10.74
C PRO A 14 -4.15 -35.24 11.12
N CYS A 15 -3.25 -34.99 10.16
CA CYS A 15 -2.35 -33.85 10.26
C CYS A 15 -3.23 -32.60 10.32
N PHE A 16 -3.38 -32.05 11.53
CA PHE A 16 -3.87 -30.69 11.72
C PHE A 16 -3.00 -29.77 10.87
N ALA A 17 -3.60 -29.24 9.81
CA ALA A 17 -3.03 -28.16 9.04
C ALA A 17 -2.69 -27.04 10.02
N LEU A 18 -1.39 -26.77 10.16
CA LEU A 18 -0.94 -25.51 10.71
C LEU A 18 -1.47 -24.43 9.76
N ALA A 19 -2.62 -23.86 10.11
CA ALA A 19 -3.01 -22.55 9.62
C ALA A 19 -1.95 -21.57 10.13
N ALA A 20 -0.85 -21.47 9.40
CA ALA A 20 -0.06 -20.26 9.37
C ALA A 20 -0.98 -19.20 8.75
N CYS A 21 -1.82 -18.59 9.58
CA CYS A 21 -2.44 -17.32 9.25
C CYS A 21 -1.29 -16.41 8.87
N ALA A 22 -1.16 -16.14 7.57
CA ALA A 22 -0.22 -15.18 7.04
C ALA A 22 -0.30 -13.91 7.89
N PRO A 23 0.75 -13.55 8.66
CA PRO A 23 0.73 -12.32 9.45
C PRO A 23 0.55 -11.07 8.57
N ASP A 24 0.71 -11.21 7.24
CA ASP A 24 0.45 -10.18 6.25
C ASP A 24 -1.01 -9.71 6.17
N SER A 25 -2.00 -10.50 6.59
CA SER A 25 -3.40 -10.02 6.62
C SER A 25 -3.68 -9.12 7.84
N VAL A 26 -2.99 -9.36 8.96
CA VAL A 26 -3.06 -8.50 10.15
C VAL A 26 -2.26 -7.22 9.94
N ARG A 27 -1.15 -7.27 9.20
CA ARG A 27 -0.37 -6.08 8.79
C ARG A 27 -1.14 -5.15 7.86
N ASN A 28 -2.05 -5.68 7.03
CA ASN A 28 -2.99 -4.90 6.24
C ASN A 28 -3.99 -4.10 7.09
N TYR A 29 -4.35 -4.61 8.27
CA TYR A 29 -5.20 -3.89 9.24
C TYR A 29 -4.45 -2.69 9.87
N GLU A 30 -3.12 -2.74 10.00
CA GLU A 30 -2.37 -1.60 10.59
C GLU A 30 -2.09 -0.47 9.59
N ALA A 31 -2.26 -0.71 8.28
CA ALA A 31 -2.15 0.32 7.24
C ALA A 31 -3.36 1.26 7.13
N HIS A 32 -4.35 1.17 8.04
CA HIS A 32 -5.54 2.03 8.03
C HIS A 32 -5.22 3.53 7.95
N GLY A 33 -4.11 3.98 8.55
CA GLY A 33 -3.72 5.39 8.52
C GLY A 33 -3.33 5.85 7.10
N LEU A 34 -2.42 5.13 6.45
CA LEU A 34 -2.01 5.45 5.08
C LEU A 34 -3.18 5.29 4.11
N ASN A 35 -3.97 4.21 4.21
CA ASN A 35 -5.12 4.00 3.32
C ASN A 35 -6.16 5.11 3.47
N LYS A 36 -6.51 5.50 4.70
CA LYS A 36 -7.42 6.65 4.92
C LYS A 36 -6.87 7.95 4.36
N TYR A 37 -5.55 8.15 4.43
CA TYR A 37 -4.92 9.32 3.84
C TYR A 37 -5.02 9.28 2.31
N LEU A 38 -4.74 8.15 1.68
CA LEU A 38 -4.87 7.98 0.23
C LEU A 38 -6.32 8.13 -0.24
N ASP A 39 -7.30 7.57 0.48
CA ASP A 39 -8.73 7.76 0.23
C ASP A 39 -9.11 9.24 0.27
N LYS A 40 -8.58 9.97 1.27
CA LYS A 40 -8.79 11.42 1.38
C LYS A 40 -8.18 12.16 0.20
N ILE A 41 -6.95 11.84 -0.21
CA ILE A 41 -6.30 12.45 -1.38
C ILE A 41 -7.10 12.17 -2.66
N GLN A 42 -7.57 10.94 -2.84
CA GLN A 42 -8.42 10.57 -3.97
C GLN A 42 -9.69 11.43 -4.05
N ASP A 43 -10.30 11.74 -2.92
CA ASP A 43 -11.50 12.57 -2.86
C ASP A 43 -11.19 14.08 -3.07
N VAL A 44 -10.29 14.64 -2.26
CA VAL A 44 -10.08 16.10 -2.20
C VAL A 44 -9.12 16.63 -3.26
N CYS A 45 -8.25 15.78 -3.81
CA CYS A 45 -7.29 16.13 -4.86
C CYS A 45 -7.72 15.60 -6.23
N ALA A 46 -8.96 15.08 -6.35
CA ALA A 46 -9.45 14.39 -7.55
C ALA A 46 -9.23 15.16 -8.87
N ASN A 47 -9.43 16.48 -8.83
CA ASN A 47 -9.36 17.37 -9.99
C ASN A 47 -7.94 17.88 -10.30
N THR A 48 -6.95 17.54 -9.45
CA THR A 48 -5.55 17.89 -9.71
C THR A 48 -4.93 16.91 -10.70
N ARG A 49 -3.78 17.28 -11.27
CA ARG A 49 -3.03 16.42 -12.19
C ARG A 49 -1.67 16.10 -11.62
N LEU A 50 -1.28 14.83 -11.77
CA LEU A 50 0.07 14.37 -11.54
C LEU A 50 0.62 13.83 -12.86
N GLY A 51 1.66 14.48 -13.35
CA GLY A 51 2.09 14.35 -14.73
C GLY A 51 0.92 14.64 -15.68
N GLY A 52 0.69 13.72 -16.62
CA GLY A 52 -0.42 13.81 -17.58
C GLY A 52 -1.77 13.31 -17.07
N GLN A 53 -1.84 12.68 -15.88
CA GLN A 53 -3.02 11.93 -15.43
C GLN A 53 -3.83 12.72 -14.38
N PRO A 54 -5.17 12.74 -14.47
CA PRO A 54 -6.02 13.26 -13.39
C PRO A 54 -5.93 12.37 -12.16
N MET A 55 -5.56 12.95 -11.02
CA MET A 55 -5.22 12.22 -9.80
C MET A 55 -6.39 11.38 -9.27
N GLY A 56 -7.62 11.88 -9.30
CA GLY A 56 -8.78 11.14 -8.80
C GLY A 56 -9.06 9.87 -9.61
N GLU A 57 -8.97 9.96 -10.93
CA GLU A 57 -9.15 8.81 -11.84
C GLU A 57 -7.99 7.83 -11.68
N TRP A 58 -6.75 8.33 -11.65
CA TRP A 58 -5.54 7.52 -11.55
C TRP A 58 -5.44 6.73 -10.25
N LEU A 59 -5.94 7.31 -9.14
CA LEU A 59 -6.07 6.62 -7.84
C LEU A 59 -7.25 5.65 -7.82
N ARG A 60 -8.40 6.03 -8.40
CA ARG A 60 -9.61 5.20 -8.41
C ARG A 60 -9.52 3.99 -9.34
N SER A 61 -8.84 4.13 -10.47
CA SER A 61 -8.52 3.00 -11.36
C SER A 61 -7.56 2.02 -10.70
N GLY A 62 -6.96 2.41 -9.56
CA GLY A 62 -6.04 1.60 -8.79
C GLY A 62 -4.95 1.07 -9.70
N SER A 63 -4.39 1.95 -10.56
CA SER A 63 -3.49 1.62 -11.67
C SER A 63 -2.73 0.36 -11.32
N ASP A 64 -3.09 -0.74 -12.00
CA ASP A 64 -2.71 -2.11 -11.63
C ASP A 64 -1.27 -2.11 -11.15
N ASP A 65 -0.89 -2.88 -10.11
CA ASP A 65 0.48 -2.89 -9.51
C ASP A 65 1.65 -3.01 -10.52
N SER A 66 1.35 -3.25 -11.79
CA SER A 66 2.21 -3.11 -12.97
C SER A 66 2.49 -1.69 -13.49
N ASP A 67 1.72 -0.65 -13.12
CA ASP A 67 2.00 0.76 -13.49
C ASP A 67 3.14 1.27 -12.62
N SER A 68 4.34 1.29 -13.20
CA SER A 68 5.56 1.71 -12.54
C SER A 68 5.49 3.13 -11.98
N ASN A 69 4.70 4.02 -12.58
CA ASN A 69 4.54 5.38 -12.09
C ASN A 69 3.64 5.42 -10.86
N TYR A 70 2.55 4.65 -10.84
CA TYR A 70 1.66 4.58 -9.68
C TYR A 70 2.39 3.98 -8.49
N VAL A 71 3.08 2.85 -8.68
CA VAL A 71 3.91 2.21 -7.65
C VAL A 71 4.97 3.17 -7.11
N TYR A 72 5.66 3.90 -8.00
CA TYR A 72 6.67 4.87 -7.59
C TYR A 72 6.07 6.03 -6.77
N TRP A 73 4.95 6.61 -7.23
CA TRP A 73 4.26 7.67 -6.49
C TRP A 73 3.76 7.18 -5.13
N LEU A 74 3.20 5.97 -5.08
CA LEU A 74 2.70 5.37 -3.85
C LEU A 74 3.85 5.14 -2.85
N ASP A 75 5.01 4.67 -3.30
CA ASP A 75 6.21 4.56 -2.47
C ASP A 75 6.64 5.93 -1.92
N GLN A 76 6.79 6.95 -2.77
CA GLN A 76 7.19 8.28 -2.30
C GLN A 76 6.17 8.88 -1.33
N THR A 77 4.88 8.67 -1.59
CA THR A 77 3.79 9.17 -0.76
C THR A 77 3.72 8.45 0.58
N SER A 78 3.97 7.13 0.60
CA SER A 78 4.15 6.34 1.82
C SER A 78 5.33 6.84 2.64
N ARG A 79 6.50 7.06 2.01
CA ARG A 79 7.69 7.61 2.68
C ARG A 79 7.41 8.99 3.27
N LEU A 80 6.66 9.85 2.57
CA LEU A 80 6.23 11.13 3.10
C LEU A 80 5.27 10.97 4.28
N TYR A 81 4.28 10.09 4.18
CA TYR A 81 3.30 9.84 5.24
C TYR A 81 3.98 9.34 6.53
N TYR A 82 4.98 8.46 6.40
CA TYR A 82 5.74 7.91 7.53
C TYR A 82 6.95 8.77 7.97
N ASN A 83 7.00 10.06 7.60
CA ASN A 83 8.10 10.97 7.94
C ASN A 83 9.51 10.48 7.53
N ARG A 84 9.62 9.57 6.56
CA ARG A 84 10.91 9.06 6.07
C ARG A 84 11.59 9.99 5.08
N ILE A 85 10.81 10.89 4.47
CA ILE A 85 11.30 11.99 3.65
C ILE A 85 10.58 13.29 4.01
N SER A 86 11.28 14.40 3.82
CA SER A 86 10.72 15.74 3.98
C SER A 86 9.83 16.13 2.80
N VAL A 87 9.00 17.18 2.99
CA VAL A 87 8.17 17.74 1.91
C VAL A 87 9.01 18.18 0.69
N PRO A 88 10.14 18.88 0.84
CA PRO A 88 10.99 19.21 -0.30
C PRO A 88 11.49 17.97 -1.05
N GLN A 89 12.00 16.96 -0.34
CA GLN A 89 12.46 15.71 -0.95
C GLN A 89 11.35 14.96 -1.70
N TYR A 90 10.14 14.96 -1.15
CA TYR A 90 8.97 14.40 -1.84
C TYR A 90 8.69 15.14 -3.15
N ARG A 91 8.62 16.47 -3.11
CA ARG A 91 8.38 17.30 -4.30
C ARG A 91 9.44 17.06 -5.37
N ASP A 92 10.72 17.04 -4.99
CA ASP A 92 11.82 16.81 -5.93
C ASP A 92 11.76 15.41 -6.56
N SER A 93 11.44 14.39 -5.77
CA SER A 93 11.31 13.00 -6.25
C SER A 93 10.17 12.87 -7.27
N ILE A 94 9.03 13.49 -6.99
CA ILE A 94 7.90 13.50 -7.92
C ILE A 94 8.21 14.34 -9.17
N ALA A 95 8.77 15.54 -9.01
CA ALA A 95 9.13 16.39 -10.13
C ALA A 95 10.11 15.71 -11.10
N ALA A 96 11.08 14.96 -10.56
CA ALA A 96 12.06 14.23 -11.38
C ALA A 96 11.42 13.15 -12.27
N THR A 97 10.34 12.52 -11.81
CA THR A 97 9.67 11.42 -12.52
C THR A 97 8.50 11.90 -13.38
N PHE A 98 7.76 12.91 -12.93
CA PHE A 98 6.49 13.33 -13.51
C PHE A 98 6.57 14.64 -14.32
N GLY A 99 7.76 15.00 -14.79
CA GLY A 99 7.93 16.09 -15.77
C GLY A 99 8.07 17.50 -15.19
N GLY A 100 8.43 17.64 -13.91
CA GLY A 100 8.78 18.93 -13.29
C GLY A 100 7.86 19.39 -12.15
N ASN A 101 8.30 20.40 -11.41
CA ASN A 101 7.56 20.92 -10.25
C ASN A 101 6.31 21.72 -10.65
N LYS A 102 6.33 22.41 -11.80
CA LYS A 102 5.25 23.32 -12.20
C LYS A 102 4.03 22.54 -12.67
N GLU A 103 4.26 21.46 -13.39
CA GLU A 103 3.29 20.55 -13.97
C GLU A 103 2.52 19.79 -12.89
N ASN A 104 3.17 19.58 -11.74
CA ASN A 104 2.66 18.81 -10.61
C ASN A 104 2.22 19.67 -9.41
N ALA A 105 2.33 21.01 -9.51
CA ALA A 105 2.21 21.91 -8.38
C ALA A 105 0.89 21.74 -7.61
N ASP A 106 -0.24 21.72 -8.32
CA ASP A 106 -1.57 21.63 -7.69
C ASP A 106 -1.76 20.30 -6.95
N ALA A 107 -1.30 19.18 -7.54
CA ALA A 107 -1.39 17.87 -6.91
C ALA A 107 -0.45 17.75 -5.70
N LEU A 108 0.77 18.27 -5.80
CA LEU A 108 1.75 18.29 -4.71
C LEU A 108 1.29 19.18 -3.55
N ASP A 109 0.75 20.36 -3.84
CA ASP A 109 0.19 21.28 -2.85
C ASP A 109 -1.02 20.63 -2.14
N CYS A 110 -1.92 20.02 -2.90
CA CYS A 110 -3.09 19.35 -2.34
C CYS A 110 -2.70 18.16 -1.45
N THR A 111 -1.75 17.34 -1.90
CA THR A 111 -1.22 16.20 -1.14
C THR A 111 -0.62 16.66 0.18
N VAL A 112 0.33 17.60 0.14
CA VAL A 112 1.03 18.09 1.33
C VAL A 112 0.09 18.78 2.32
N ARG A 113 -0.88 19.57 1.83
CA ARG A 113 -1.86 20.27 2.68
C ARG A 113 -2.74 19.32 3.48
N ASN A 114 -2.92 18.09 3.00
CA ASN A 114 -3.78 17.09 3.64
C ASN A 114 -3.02 16.07 4.48
N LEU A 115 -1.69 16.22 4.64
CA LEU A 115 -0.91 15.40 5.55
C LEU A 115 -1.45 15.54 6.99
N PRO A 116 -1.57 14.43 7.73
CA PRO A 116 -1.90 14.54 9.15
C PRO A 116 -0.76 15.25 9.90
N PRO A 117 -1.07 16.02 10.96
CA PRO A 117 -0.03 16.64 11.78
C PRO A 117 0.76 15.59 12.59
N ASP A 118 0.07 14.58 13.12
CA ASP A 118 0.64 13.50 13.95
C ASP A 118 1.08 12.30 13.09
N ARG A 119 1.94 12.55 12.11
CA ARG A 119 2.43 11.50 11.20
C ARG A 119 3.29 10.47 11.94
N PRO A 120 3.05 9.16 11.72
CA PRO A 120 3.90 8.11 12.29
C PRO A 120 5.32 8.18 11.72
N VAL A 121 6.30 7.68 12.48
CA VAL A 121 7.70 7.52 12.01
C VAL A 121 8.03 6.06 11.67
N ASN A 122 7.16 5.13 12.09
CA ASN A 122 7.33 3.70 11.91
C ASN A 122 6.30 3.17 10.90
N VAL A 123 6.74 2.30 10.00
CA VAL A 123 5.84 1.55 9.11
C VAL A 123 5.38 0.30 9.86
N PRO A 124 4.07 -0.02 9.85
CA PRO A 124 3.57 -1.24 10.47
C PRO A 124 4.32 -2.49 9.96
N GLY A 125 4.86 -3.28 10.90
CA GLY A 125 5.59 -4.50 10.59
C GLY A 125 6.94 -4.33 9.87
N GLY A 126 7.60 -3.17 9.99
CA GLY A 126 9.03 -3.05 9.68
C GLY A 126 9.87 -3.56 10.85
N LEU A 127 10.77 -4.53 10.60
CA LEU A 127 11.85 -4.81 11.55
C LEU A 127 12.75 -3.56 11.62
N ILE A 128 12.86 -3.02 12.83
CA ILE A 128 13.91 -2.07 13.25
C ILE A 128 15.30 -2.63 12.97
#